data_AF-A0A962FRY2-F1
#
_entry.id   AF-A0A962FRY2-F1
#
_cell.length_a   1.000
_cell.length_b   1.000
_cell.length_c   1.000
_cell.angle_alpha   90.00
_cell.angle_beta   90.00
_cell.angle_gamma   90.00
#
_symmetry.space_group_name_H-M   'P 1'
#
loop_
_entity.id
_entity.type
_entity.pdbx_description
1 polymer ?
#
loop_
_entity_poly.entity_id
_entity_poly.type
_entity_poly.pdbx_seq_one_letter_code
_entity_poly.pdbx_strand_id
1 'polypeptide(L)'
;MMNISFLKGPCRSALALSCAGFVSVLGVSHAEAQARAVEQTPALIIANEPLPPALKEQLYRNPFRAPAIDPAQISGPAYYQDTHTPVGRKIQTVRKELFGLQGAISDLSQSLNRIEKSGQDQAASYYASIATINTQLQVGTTPGNPRLVQRLGTAQESLGKLESNVSSLSELGTNVSAVASRASFLQEEIRATYSLEGAVEEDHVQLAQLEDAVANTVVVVDRLLNNINDDISRTSAYLGTERANLRVLATAVRAGDLMGKSLSNHPFGGAQKVDLAAMTMPAPAAGQPAPLMTGPAASAPAGYAATPASASPAMSPVTGARPLVKIRFDRPDIDYEQPVYMAVNEALARYPSARFQLVAVHPNQGNVAKQAIESARARRNAERVLRSLTEMGLDMGQIDLSYAPSPQAVTSEVHLYVR
;
A
#
# COMPACT_ATOMS: atom_id res chain seq x y z
N MET A 1 51.26 18.63 -4.25
CA MET A 1 51.91 17.80 -3.21
C MET A 1 51.69 16.34 -3.58
N MET A 2 52.70 15.48 -3.43
CA MET A 2 52.80 14.01 -3.73
C MET A 2 51.70 13.36 -4.61
N ASN A 3 51.94 12.74 -5.78
CA ASN A 3 53.12 12.32 -6.55
C ASN A 3 54.12 11.32 -5.91
N ILE A 4 54.72 10.46 -6.77
CA ILE A 4 55.68 9.35 -6.56
C ILE A 4 55.02 7.96 -6.65
N SER A 5 55.45 6.96 -7.42
CA SER A 5 56.21 6.79 -8.68
C SER A 5 56.64 5.31 -8.71
N PHE A 6 56.30 4.57 -9.77
CA PHE A 6 56.74 3.18 -9.98
C PHE A 6 57.92 3.16 -10.97
N LEU A 7 59.14 2.77 -10.57
CA LEU A 7 60.15 2.14 -11.46
C LEU A 7 61.45 1.67 -10.75
N LYS A 8 61.93 0.47 -11.15
CA LYS A 8 63.33 -0.06 -11.15
C LYS A 8 64.04 -0.43 -9.81
N GLY A 9 64.62 -1.65 -9.77
CA GLY A 9 65.48 -2.21 -8.70
C GLY A 9 66.99 -1.93 -8.94
N PRO A 10 67.96 -2.85 -8.69
CA PRO A 10 67.88 -4.27 -8.22
C PRO A 10 68.88 -4.63 -7.06
N CYS A 11 68.77 -5.84 -6.48
CA CYS A 11 69.89 -6.78 -6.18
C CYS A 11 69.52 -7.99 -5.29
N ARG A 12 69.98 -9.20 -5.71
CA ARG A 12 70.51 -10.37 -4.96
C ARG A 12 70.16 -10.50 -3.45
N SER A 13 69.76 -11.63 -2.86
CA SER A 13 69.46 -13.03 -3.27
C SER A 13 68.94 -13.77 -1.98
N ALA A 14 68.64 -15.07 -1.86
CA ALA A 14 68.93 -16.30 -2.63
C ALA A 14 67.93 -17.45 -2.25
N LEU A 15 68.32 -18.70 -2.56
CA LEU A 15 67.88 -20.00 -2.02
C LEU A 15 66.52 -20.63 -2.46
N ALA A 16 66.61 -21.37 -3.57
CA ALA A 16 66.18 -22.77 -3.71
C ALA A 16 64.73 -23.18 -3.39
N LEU A 17 63.92 -23.30 -4.45
CA LEU A 17 62.90 -24.34 -4.58
C LEU A 17 63.08 -25.00 -5.96
N SER A 18 63.03 -26.34 -6.05
CA SER A 18 63.10 -27.08 -7.32
C SER A 18 61.95 -28.08 -7.39
N CYS A 19 61.15 -27.99 -8.46
CA CYS A 19 59.99 -28.84 -8.68
C CYS A 19 60.27 -29.96 -9.69
N ALA A 20 59.75 -31.13 -9.34
CA ALA A 20 59.17 -32.18 -10.19
C ALA A 20 59.57 -32.28 -11.68
N GLY A 21 60.03 -33.48 -12.06
CA GLY A 21 60.09 -33.88 -13.46
C GLY A 21 60.88 -35.16 -13.69
N PHE A 22 60.38 -36.32 -13.25
CA PHE A 22 60.94 -37.61 -13.68
C PHE A 22 59.85 -38.64 -13.99
N VAL A 23 59.91 -39.14 -15.22
CA VAL A 23 59.14 -40.26 -15.75
C VAL A 23 60.01 -41.52 -15.65
N SER A 24 59.37 -42.69 -15.70
CA SER A 24 59.84 -43.89 -16.42
C SER A 24 60.23 -45.16 -15.62
N VAL A 25 59.90 -46.28 -16.28
CA VAL A 25 60.49 -47.64 -16.21
C VAL A 25 60.02 -48.63 -15.13
N LEU A 26 59.47 -49.75 -15.64
CA LEU A 26 59.32 -51.04 -14.95
C LEU A 26 60.68 -51.73 -14.76
N GLY A 27 60.90 -52.34 -13.58
CA GLY A 27 62.04 -53.21 -13.33
C GLY A 27 61.70 -54.32 -12.33
N VAL A 28 61.77 -55.57 -12.77
CA VAL A 28 61.51 -56.76 -11.93
C VAL A 28 62.67 -57.00 -10.97
N SER A 29 62.36 -57.32 -9.71
CA SER A 29 63.32 -57.99 -8.80
C SER A 29 62.58 -59.00 -7.91
N HIS A 30 63.22 -60.15 -7.68
CA HIS A 30 62.67 -61.23 -6.85
C HIS A 30 62.81 -60.89 -5.37
N ALA A 31 61.76 -61.12 -4.58
CA ALA A 31 61.84 -61.12 -3.13
C ALA A 31 62.08 -62.55 -2.62
N GLU A 32 63.29 -62.83 -2.11
CA GLU A 32 63.58 -64.08 -1.42
C GLU A 32 62.81 -64.15 -0.09
N ALA A 33 62.29 -65.33 0.23
CA ALA A 33 61.49 -65.54 1.43
C ALA A 33 62.38 -65.68 2.67
N GLN A 34 62.08 -64.89 3.72
CA GLN A 34 62.56 -65.19 5.09
C GLN A 34 61.38 -65.30 6.05
N ALA A 35 61.26 -66.52 6.59
CA ALA A 35 60.48 -66.98 7.75
C ALA A 35 59.32 -66.10 8.25
N ARG A 36 58.09 -66.54 7.95
CA ARG A 36 56.89 -66.14 8.70
C ARG A 36 57.03 -66.53 10.17
N ALA A 37 57.01 -65.55 11.08
CA ALA A 37 56.36 -65.77 12.36
C ALA A 37 54.87 -66.06 12.07
N VAL A 38 54.30 -67.10 12.68
CA VAL A 38 52.91 -67.46 12.45
C VAL A 38 52.03 -66.42 13.15
N GLU A 39 51.49 -65.47 12.37
CA GLU A 39 50.32 -64.71 12.78
C GLU A 39 49.21 -65.71 13.11
N GLN A 40 48.87 -65.82 14.40
CA GLN A 40 47.75 -66.62 14.86
C GLN A 40 46.47 -65.93 14.40
N THR A 41 45.94 -66.36 13.25
CA THR A 41 44.60 -65.96 12.82
C THR A 41 43.59 -66.46 13.86
N PRO A 42 42.74 -65.59 14.43
CA PRO A 42 41.80 -65.99 15.46
C PRO A 42 40.71 -66.89 14.87
N ALA A 43 40.85 -68.20 15.04
CA ALA A 43 39.83 -69.17 14.67
C ALA A 43 38.69 -69.16 15.69
N LEU A 44 37.45 -68.98 15.22
CA LEU A 44 36.28 -68.95 16.08
C LEU A 44 35.91 -70.37 16.52
N ILE A 45 36.34 -70.77 17.72
CA ILE A 45 35.99 -72.05 18.33
C ILE A 45 34.61 -71.93 18.98
N ILE A 46 33.60 -72.55 18.37
CA ILE A 46 32.24 -72.63 18.92
C ILE A 46 32.16 -73.90 19.78
N ALA A 47 32.11 -73.74 21.10
CA ALA A 47 31.94 -74.82 22.06
C ALA A 47 30.68 -74.59 22.90
N ASN A 48 29.98 -75.66 23.26
CA ASN A 48 28.80 -75.63 24.15
C ASN A 48 29.17 -75.64 25.65
N GLU A 49 30.46 -75.49 25.97
CA GLU A 49 30.97 -75.42 27.34
C GLU A 49 31.00 -73.96 27.83
N PRO A 50 30.81 -73.71 29.14
CA PRO A 50 30.80 -72.35 29.67
C PRO A 50 32.15 -71.65 29.41
N LEU A 51 32.10 -70.39 28.98
CA LEU A 51 33.27 -69.60 28.56
C LEU A 51 34.47 -69.80 29.51
N PRO A 52 35.66 -70.19 29.00
CA PRO A 52 36.85 -70.38 29.82
C PRO A 52 37.16 -69.14 30.68
N PRO A 53 37.52 -69.30 31.97
CA PRO A 53 37.67 -68.18 32.89
C PRO A 53 38.70 -67.15 32.41
N ALA A 54 39.77 -67.58 31.75
CA ALA A 54 40.78 -66.69 31.17
C ALA A 54 40.24 -65.78 30.05
N LEU A 55 39.37 -66.30 29.16
CA LEU A 55 38.73 -65.50 28.11
C LEU A 55 37.66 -64.57 28.68
N LYS A 56 36.94 -65.03 29.71
CA LYS A 56 36.00 -64.19 30.48
C LYS A 56 36.74 -63.00 31.10
N GLU A 57 37.86 -63.23 31.78
CA GLU A 57 38.66 -62.13 32.32
C GLU A 57 39.19 -61.18 31.23
N GLN A 58 39.65 -61.69 30.07
CA GLN A 58 40.14 -60.82 29.01
C GLN A 58 39.04 -59.97 28.36
N LEU A 59 37.86 -60.54 28.09
CA LEU A 59 36.74 -59.84 27.48
C LEU A 59 36.06 -58.83 28.43
N TYR A 60 36.03 -59.11 29.73
CA TYR A 60 35.37 -58.24 30.72
C TYR A 60 36.34 -57.34 31.53
N ARG A 61 37.67 -57.43 31.36
CA ARG A 61 38.65 -56.59 32.09
C ARG A 61 38.54 -55.10 31.77
N ASN A 62 38.32 -54.77 30.50
CA ASN A 62 38.16 -53.40 30.04
C ASN A 62 36.75 -53.25 29.45
N PRO A 63 35.74 -52.81 30.22
CA PRO A 63 34.56 -52.25 29.61
C PRO A 63 35.00 -51.08 28.73
N PHE A 64 34.66 -51.12 27.44
CA PHE A 64 34.87 -50.00 26.54
C PHE A 64 34.09 -48.79 27.09
N ARG A 65 34.79 -47.90 27.79
CA ARG A 65 34.20 -46.63 28.20
C ARG A 65 33.96 -45.82 26.93
N ALA A 66 32.71 -45.40 26.73
CA ALA A 66 32.42 -44.39 25.74
C ALA A 66 33.34 -43.18 25.96
N PRO A 67 33.87 -42.55 24.90
CA PRO A 67 34.64 -41.31 25.05
C PRO A 67 33.78 -40.28 25.80
N ALA A 68 34.38 -39.58 26.75
CA ALA A 68 33.68 -38.53 27.48
C ALA A 68 33.33 -37.41 26.49
N ILE A 69 32.03 -37.18 26.28
CA ILE A 69 31.55 -36.10 25.43
C ILE A 69 31.71 -34.82 26.23
N ASP A 70 32.76 -34.06 25.92
CA ASP A 70 33.00 -32.76 26.56
C ASP A 70 31.94 -31.76 26.06
N PRO A 71 31.38 -30.88 26.91
CA PRO A 71 30.39 -29.89 26.48
C PRO A 71 30.89 -29.02 25.31
N ALA A 72 32.19 -28.72 25.29
CA ALA A 72 32.86 -27.97 24.22
C ALA A 72 32.93 -28.70 22.87
N GLN A 73 32.69 -30.02 22.81
CA GLN A 73 32.56 -30.75 21.55
C GLN A 73 31.14 -30.65 20.97
N ILE A 74 30.12 -30.48 21.81
CA ILE A 74 28.73 -30.28 21.40
C ILE A 74 28.49 -28.82 21.01
N SER A 75 29.03 -27.86 21.78
CA SER A 75 28.88 -26.42 21.54
C SER A 75 30.07 -25.77 20.82
N GLY A 76 30.95 -26.58 20.21
CA GLY A 76 32.18 -26.10 19.58
C GLY A 76 31.95 -25.61 18.15
N PRO A 77 32.85 -24.77 17.59
CA PRO A 77 32.78 -24.32 16.20
C PRO A 77 32.87 -25.45 15.16
N ALA A 78 33.22 -26.67 15.58
CA ALA A 78 33.18 -27.87 14.75
C ALA A 78 31.75 -28.43 14.52
N TYR A 79 30.78 -28.09 15.37
CA TYR A 79 29.36 -28.40 15.15
C TYR A 79 28.77 -27.51 14.04
N TYR A 80 29.20 -26.24 14.02
CA TYR A 80 28.84 -25.22 13.03
C TYR A 80 29.64 -25.28 11.72
N GLN A 81 30.13 -26.46 11.29
CA GLN A 81 30.75 -26.57 9.97
C GLN A 81 29.70 -26.37 8.87
N ASP A 82 30.10 -25.73 7.75
CA ASP A 82 29.29 -25.50 6.55
C ASP A 82 28.84 -26.83 5.91
N THR A 83 27.86 -27.47 6.54
CA THR A 83 27.26 -28.70 6.07
C THR A 83 26.45 -28.36 4.85
N HIS A 84 26.74 -28.99 3.71
CA HIS A 84 26.01 -28.76 2.45
C HIS A 84 24.61 -29.41 2.48
N THR A 85 23.75 -28.92 3.37
CA THR A 85 22.37 -29.37 3.53
C THR A 85 21.58 -29.13 2.23
N PRO A 86 20.58 -29.98 1.91
CA PRO A 86 19.67 -29.71 0.79
C PRO A 86 18.89 -28.41 1.02
N VAL A 87 18.53 -28.14 2.28
CA VAL A 87 17.80 -26.95 2.75
C VAL A 87 18.62 -25.68 2.57
N GLY A 88 19.89 -25.65 3.00
CA GLY A 88 20.80 -24.51 2.84
C GLY A 88 20.97 -24.07 1.39
N ARG A 89 20.97 -25.01 0.42
CA ARG A 89 20.98 -24.68 -1.01
C ARG A 89 19.68 -23.99 -1.48
N LYS A 90 18.54 -24.32 -0.87
CA LYS A 90 17.26 -23.66 -1.14
C LYS A 90 17.20 -22.28 -0.48
N ILE A 91 17.68 -22.15 0.76
CA ILE A 91 17.87 -20.86 1.48
C ILE A 91 18.69 -19.86 0.64
N GLN A 92 19.80 -20.30 0.03
CA GLN A 92 20.60 -19.41 -0.83
C GLN A 92 19.87 -18.98 -2.11
N THR A 93 19.02 -19.85 -2.68
CA THR A 93 18.15 -19.51 -3.81
C THR A 93 17.12 -18.44 -3.40
N VAL A 94 16.37 -18.69 -2.33
CA VAL A 94 15.38 -17.76 -1.76
C VAL A 94 16.02 -16.41 -1.43
N ARG A 95 17.18 -16.39 -0.78
CA ARG A 95 17.92 -15.15 -0.45
C ARG A 95 18.28 -14.34 -1.70
N LYS A 96 18.70 -14.99 -2.78
CA LYS A 96 19.02 -14.32 -4.05
C LYS A 96 17.77 -13.74 -4.72
N GLU A 97 16.67 -14.47 -4.70
CA GLU A 97 15.40 -14.02 -5.28
C GLU A 97 14.79 -12.87 -4.47
N LEU A 98 14.83 -12.94 -3.14
CA LEU A 98 14.47 -11.85 -2.22
C LEU A 98 15.31 -10.59 -2.48
N PHE A 99 16.63 -10.72 -2.69
CA PHE A 99 17.47 -9.57 -3.02
C PHE A 99 17.07 -8.93 -4.35
N GLY A 100 16.76 -9.74 -5.38
CA GLY A 100 16.23 -9.25 -6.66
C GLY A 100 14.87 -8.56 -6.52
N LEU A 101 13.99 -9.09 -5.66
CA LEU A 101 12.67 -8.52 -5.36
C LEU A 101 12.79 -7.18 -4.60
N GLN A 102 13.68 -7.08 -3.61
CA GLN A 102 13.97 -5.84 -2.89
C GLN A 102 14.54 -4.77 -3.82
N GLY A 103 15.43 -5.14 -4.75
CA GLY A 103 15.91 -4.25 -5.81
C GLY A 103 14.78 -3.70 -6.67
N ALA A 104 13.89 -4.58 -7.17
CA ALA A 104 12.72 -4.18 -7.95
C ALA A 104 11.78 -3.24 -7.16
N ILE A 105 11.54 -3.48 -5.87
CA ILE A 105 10.74 -2.58 -5.01
C ILE A 105 11.41 -1.21 -4.87
N SER A 106 12.73 -1.15 -4.70
CA SER A 106 13.48 0.12 -4.69
C SER A 106 13.30 0.88 -5.99
N ASP A 107 13.43 0.22 -7.14
CA ASP A 107 13.33 0.86 -8.45
C ASP A 107 11.90 1.34 -8.75
N LEU A 108 10.89 0.57 -8.33
CA LEU A 108 9.47 0.97 -8.41
C LEU A 108 9.19 2.18 -7.51
N SER A 109 9.70 2.19 -6.28
CA SER A 109 9.59 3.34 -5.36
C SER A 109 10.29 4.59 -5.92
N GLN A 110 11.49 4.46 -6.49
CA GLN A 110 12.16 5.59 -7.15
C GLN A 110 11.37 6.10 -8.36
N SER A 111 10.76 5.20 -9.13
CA SER A 111 9.94 5.56 -10.30
C SER A 111 8.67 6.31 -9.89
N LEU A 112 7.98 5.84 -8.84
CA LEU A 112 6.85 6.52 -8.21
C LEU A 112 7.22 7.95 -7.79
N ASN A 113 8.28 8.12 -6.98
CA ASN A 113 8.77 9.44 -6.54
C ASN A 113 9.09 10.39 -7.71
N ARG A 114 9.62 9.87 -8.84
CA ARG A 114 9.88 10.67 -10.04
C ARG A 114 8.59 11.10 -10.74
N ILE A 115 7.59 10.22 -10.82
CA ILE A 115 6.29 10.53 -11.43
C ILE A 115 5.51 11.54 -10.57
N GLU A 116 5.49 11.36 -9.24
CA GLU A 116 4.90 12.32 -8.30
C GLU A 116 5.51 13.72 -8.47
N LYS A 117 6.85 13.81 -8.46
CA LYS A 117 7.55 15.10 -8.63
C LYS A 117 7.27 15.73 -9.99
N SER A 118 7.32 14.94 -11.08
CA SER A 118 6.89 15.38 -12.41
C SER A 118 5.47 15.95 -12.38
N GLY A 119 4.53 15.28 -11.70
CA GLY A 119 3.16 15.75 -11.53
C GLY A 119 3.07 17.08 -10.79
N GLN A 120 3.84 17.26 -9.71
CA GLN A 120 3.91 18.51 -8.97
C GLN A 120 4.44 19.67 -9.83
N ASP A 121 5.52 19.43 -10.59
CA ASP A 121 6.14 20.42 -11.48
C ASP A 121 5.20 20.83 -12.65
N GLN A 122 4.46 19.87 -13.23
CA GLN A 122 3.45 20.17 -14.25
C GLN A 122 2.24 20.92 -13.66
N ALA A 123 1.76 20.53 -12.47
CA ALA A 123 0.66 21.23 -11.81
C ALA A 123 1.04 22.67 -11.43
N ALA A 124 2.26 22.93 -10.97
CA ALA A 124 2.76 24.27 -10.72
C ALA A 124 2.79 25.12 -12.00
N SER A 125 3.28 24.54 -13.11
CA SER A 125 3.33 25.18 -14.43
C SER A 125 1.92 25.50 -14.99
N TYR A 126 0.98 24.59 -14.76
CA TYR A 126 -0.45 24.76 -15.06
C TYR A 126 -1.02 25.95 -14.28
N TYR A 127 -0.95 25.93 -12.95
CA TYR A 127 -1.53 26.99 -12.10
C TYR A 127 -0.91 28.37 -12.34
N ALA A 128 0.40 28.46 -12.60
CA ALA A 128 1.04 29.71 -12.98
C ALA A 128 0.47 30.29 -14.29
N SER A 129 0.19 29.42 -15.28
CA SER A 129 -0.45 29.80 -16.53
C SER A 129 -1.89 30.26 -16.32
N ILE A 130 -2.69 29.50 -15.56
CA ILE A 130 -4.08 29.83 -15.22
C ILE A 130 -4.19 31.15 -14.44
N ALA A 131 -3.35 31.36 -13.43
CA ALA A 131 -3.31 32.61 -12.66
C ALA A 131 -2.98 33.81 -13.55
N THR A 132 -2.01 33.66 -14.46
CA THR A 132 -1.65 34.70 -15.44
C THR A 132 -2.84 35.03 -16.36
N ILE A 133 -3.56 34.02 -16.85
CA ILE A 133 -4.72 34.22 -17.72
C ILE A 133 -5.86 34.90 -16.94
N ASN A 134 -6.21 34.41 -15.75
CA ASN A 134 -7.27 34.95 -14.90
C ASN A 134 -7.02 36.41 -14.52
N THR A 135 -5.81 36.77 -14.10
CA THR A 135 -5.47 38.16 -13.75
C THR A 135 -5.61 39.10 -14.93
N GLN A 136 -5.22 38.68 -16.14
CA GLN A 136 -5.38 39.49 -17.35
C GLN A 136 -6.86 39.62 -17.76
N LEU A 137 -7.64 38.54 -17.69
CA LEU A 137 -9.08 38.56 -18.00
C LEU A 137 -9.91 39.38 -16.99
N GLN A 138 -9.49 39.48 -15.73
CA GLN A 138 -10.15 40.33 -14.72
C GLN A 138 -10.01 41.84 -15.05
N VAL A 139 -8.82 42.25 -15.47
CA VAL A 139 -8.56 43.61 -16.00
C VAL A 139 -9.31 43.82 -17.32
N GLY A 140 -9.44 42.76 -18.11
CA GLY A 140 -9.98 42.76 -19.47
C GLY A 140 -8.85 42.84 -20.49
N THR A 141 -8.96 42.07 -21.56
CA THR A 141 -8.00 42.06 -22.68
C THR A 141 -8.70 42.25 -24.01
N THR A 142 -7.92 42.45 -25.08
CA THR A 142 -8.46 42.32 -26.43
C THR A 142 -8.99 40.89 -26.67
N PRO A 143 -10.13 40.73 -27.37
CA PRO A 143 -10.63 39.41 -27.78
C PRO A 143 -9.57 38.66 -28.59
N GLY A 144 -9.31 37.40 -28.25
CA GLY A 144 -8.36 36.56 -28.98
C GLY A 144 -6.87 36.95 -28.83
N ASN A 145 -6.50 37.65 -27.75
CA ASN A 145 -5.11 38.03 -27.47
C ASN A 145 -4.12 36.85 -27.63
N PRO A 146 -3.15 36.90 -28.58
CA PRO A 146 -2.27 35.78 -28.89
C PRO A 146 -1.37 35.36 -27.72
N ARG A 147 -1.05 36.29 -26.79
CA ARG A 147 -0.28 35.95 -25.58
C ARG A 147 -1.09 35.07 -24.63
N LEU A 148 -2.39 35.31 -24.50
CA LEU A 148 -3.27 34.44 -23.71
C LEU A 148 -3.52 33.10 -24.39
N VAL A 149 -3.66 33.07 -25.72
CA VAL A 149 -3.76 31.82 -26.49
C VAL A 149 -2.50 30.96 -26.29
N GLN A 150 -1.30 31.57 -26.32
CA GLN A 150 -0.05 30.85 -26.04
C GLN A 150 0.00 30.31 -24.60
N ARG A 151 -0.40 31.10 -23.60
CA ARG A 151 -0.48 30.63 -22.19
C ARG A 151 -1.50 29.52 -21.97
N LEU A 152 -2.61 29.55 -22.71
CA LEU A 152 -3.61 28.50 -22.68
C LEU A 152 -3.09 27.22 -23.35
N GLY A 153 -2.29 27.35 -24.42
CA GLY A 153 -1.53 26.23 -25.01
C GLY A 153 -0.55 25.59 -24.03
N THR A 154 0.24 26.39 -23.29
CA THR A 154 1.16 25.83 -22.27
C THR A 154 0.41 25.16 -21.12
N ALA A 155 -0.76 25.69 -20.73
CA ALA A 155 -1.63 25.05 -19.74
C ALA A 155 -2.17 23.69 -20.25
N GLN A 156 -2.63 23.63 -21.51
CA GLN A 156 -3.05 22.38 -22.16
C GLN A 156 -1.92 21.35 -22.24
N GLU A 157 -0.71 21.77 -22.60
CA GLU A 157 0.46 20.90 -22.67
C GLU A 157 0.82 20.30 -21.30
N SER A 158 0.84 21.13 -20.24
CA SER A 158 1.08 20.64 -18.86
C SER A 158 0.02 19.65 -18.38
N LEU A 159 -1.24 19.84 -18.79
CA LEU A 159 -2.33 18.91 -18.49
C LEU A 159 -2.21 17.59 -19.29
N GLY A 160 -1.73 17.65 -20.54
CA GLY A 160 -1.40 16.45 -21.33
C GLY A 160 -0.22 15.65 -20.74
N LYS A 161 0.78 16.32 -20.16
CA LYS A 161 1.87 15.66 -19.43
C LYS A 161 1.39 15.01 -18.14
N LEU A 162 0.45 15.64 -17.42
CA LEU A 162 -0.21 15.02 -16.27
C LEU A 162 -1.02 13.78 -16.66
N GLU A 163 -1.70 13.76 -17.81
CA GLU A 163 -2.34 12.55 -18.34
C GLU A 163 -1.32 11.45 -18.67
N SER A 164 -0.18 11.80 -19.28
CA SER A 164 0.92 10.86 -19.49
C SER A 164 1.41 10.24 -18.17
N ASN A 165 1.51 11.04 -17.10
CA ASN A 165 1.87 10.52 -15.77
C ASN A 165 0.86 9.47 -15.26
N VAL A 166 -0.45 9.62 -15.52
CA VAL A 166 -1.47 8.61 -15.15
C VAL A 166 -1.24 7.30 -15.91
N SER A 167 -0.84 7.35 -17.18
CA SER A 167 -0.46 6.14 -17.92
C SER A 167 0.77 5.46 -17.32
N SER A 168 1.79 6.23 -16.91
CA SER A 168 2.98 5.69 -16.24
C SER A 168 2.69 5.13 -14.85
N LEU A 169 1.75 5.72 -14.08
CA LEU A 169 1.26 5.14 -12.83
C LEU A 169 0.53 3.81 -13.06
N SER A 170 -0.24 3.71 -14.15
CA SER A 170 -0.96 2.49 -14.51
C SER A 170 0.01 1.35 -14.88
N GLU A 171 1.05 1.66 -15.65
CA GLU A 171 2.16 0.74 -15.95
C GLU A 171 2.96 0.37 -14.68
N LEU A 172 3.21 1.32 -13.79
CA LEU A 172 3.84 1.05 -12.50
C LEU A 172 2.99 0.06 -11.69
N GLY A 173 1.66 0.23 -11.66
CA GLY A 173 0.72 -0.66 -10.99
C GLY A 173 0.73 -2.10 -11.53
N THR A 174 0.83 -2.31 -12.85
CA THR A 174 0.97 -3.67 -13.42
C THR A 174 2.30 -4.31 -13.05
N ASN A 175 3.40 -3.54 -13.04
CA ASN A 175 4.71 -4.02 -12.61
C ASN A 175 4.74 -4.39 -11.11
N VAL A 176 4.12 -3.59 -10.24
CA VAL A 176 4.02 -3.87 -8.80
C VAL A 176 3.16 -5.13 -8.57
N SER A 177 2.08 -5.32 -9.33
CA SER A 177 1.28 -6.55 -9.28
C SER A 177 2.09 -7.79 -9.69
N ALA A 178 2.99 -7.68 -10.66
CA ALA A 178 3.90 -8.76 -11.02
C ALA A 178 4.95 -9.05 -9.92
N VAL A 179 5.39 -8.04 -9.17
CA VAL A 179 6.25 -8.22 -7.98
C VAL A 179 5.48 -8.83 -6.81
N ALA A 180 4.21 -8.47 -6.60
CA ALA A 180 3.35 -9.10 -5.59
C ALA A 180 3.24 -10.62 -5.79
N SER A 181 2.96 -11.06 -7.02
CA SER A 181 2.92 -12.49 -7.36
C SER A 181 4.24 -13.23 -7.08
N ARG A 182 5.40 -12.56 -7.24
CA ARG A 182 6.71 -13.12 -6.89
C ARG A 182 6.92 -13.19 -5.38
N ALA A 183 6.45 -12.19 -4.62
CA ALA A 183 6.51 -12.22 -3.15
C ALA A 183 5.66 -13.37 -2.58
N SER A 184 4.45 -13.58 -3.10
CA SER A 184 3.59 -14.70 -2.70
C SER A 184 4.20 -16.06 -3.06
N PHE A 185 4.82 -16.18 -4.24
CA PHE A 185 5.57 -17.38 -4.62
C PHE A 185 6.73 -17.66 -3.66
N LEU A 186 7.51 -16.65 -3.29
CA LEU A 186 8.60 -16.78 -2.33
C LEU A 186 8.13 -17.18 -0.93
N GLN A 187 6.98 -16.67 -0.48
CA GLN A 187 6.41 -17.05 0.81
C GLN A 187 6.01 -18.53 0.82
N GLU A 188 5.39 -19.02 -0.26
CA GLU A 188 5.04 -20.44 -0.39
C GLU A 188 6.28 -21.33 -0.55
N GLU A 189 7.32 -20.85 -1.25
CA GLU A 189 8.61 -21.53 -1.35
C GLU A 189 9.30 -21.69 0.02
N ILE A 190 9.27 -20.66 0.87
CA ILE A 190 9.80 -20.74 2.24
C ILE A 190 9.00 -21.77 3.07
N ARG A 191 7.67 -21.73 3.00
CA ARG A 191 6.77 -22.70 3.66
C ARG A 191 7.06 -24.14 3.24
N ALA A 192 7.20 -24.38 1.94
CA ALA A 192 7.58 -25.69 1.41
C ALA A 192 8.96 -26.13 1.91
N THR A 193 9.91 -25.19 2.06
CA THR A 193 11.27 -25.49 2.53
C THR A 193 11.31 -25.96 3.99
N TYR A 194 10.41 -25.49 4.87
CA TYR A 194 10.28 -26.02 6.24
C TYR A 194 9.84 -27.49 6.29
N SER A 195 9.17 -27.99 5.25
CA SER A 195 8.72 -29.40 5.17
C SER A 195 9.80 -30.37 4.68
N LEU A 196 10.98 -29.86 4.29
CA LEU A 196 12.05 -30.67 3.72
C LEU A 196 12.90 -31.34 4.81
N GLU A 197 12.95 -32.66 4.79
CA GLU A 197 13.73 -33.46 5.75
C GLU A 197 15.25 -33.23 5.61
N GLY A 198 15.98 -33.34 6.72
CA GLY A 198 17.43 -33.16 6.76
C GLY A 198 17.91 -31.70 6.88
N ALA A 199 17.06 -30.81 7.41
CA ALA A 199 17.47 -29.51 7.93
C ALA A 199 18.30 -29.65 9.22
N VAL A 200 19.10 -28.62 9.53
CA VAL A 200 19.75 -28.43 10.84
C VAL A 200 19.14 -27.18 11.50
N GLU A 201 19.26 -27.02 12.81
CA GLU A 201 18.68 -25.91 13.57
C GLU A 201 19.10 -24.52 13.03
N GLU A 202 20.32 -24.36 12.52
CA GLU A 202 20.80 -23.10 11.91
C GLU A 202 20.05 -22.75 10.62
N ASP A 203 19.65 -23.74 9.82
CA ASP A 203 18.86 -23.54 8.60
C ASP A 203 17.46 -23.03 8.96
N HIS A 204 16.84 -23.55 10.04
CA HIS A 204 15.54 -23.08 10.52
C HIS A 204 15.59 -21.62 11.01
N VAL A 205 16.65 -21.22 11.72
CA VAL A 205 16.84 -19.81 12.13
C VAL A 205 17.01 -18.89 10.92
N GLN A 206 17.71 -19.35 9.87
CA GLN A 206 17.85 -18.59 8.62
C GLN A 206 16.53 -18.49 7.83
N LEU A 207 15.73 -19.56 7.80
CA LEU A 207 14.40 -19.56 7.17
C LEU A 207 13.45 -18.58 7.87
N ALA A 208 13.42 -18.56 9.21
CA ALA A 208 12.59 -17.62 9.96
C ALA A 208 12.94 -16.15 9.65
N GLN A 209 14.24 -15.82 9.56
CA GLN A 209 14.68 -14.47 9.16
C GLN A 209 14.29 -14.11 7.71
N LEU A 210 14.28 -15.09 6.80
CA LEU A 210 13.81 -14.87 5.43
C LEU A 210 12.27 -14.74 5.36
N GLU A 211 11.53 -15.48 6.17
CA GLU A 211 10.08 -15.39 6.27
C GLU A 211 9.63 -14.00 6.75
N ASP A 212 10.22 -13.49 7.83
CA ASP A 212 9.99 -12.13 8.32
C ASP A 212 10.32 -11.06 7.25
N ALA A 213 11.41 -11.25 6.51
CA ALA A 213 11.82 -10.34 5.46
C ALA A 213 10.86 -10.36 4.25
N VAL A 214 10.39 -11.53 3.82
CA VAL A 214 9.35 -11.66 2.77
C VAL A 214 8.04 -11.05 3.24
N ALA A 215 7.59 -11.36 4.46
CA ALA A 215 6.34 -10.81 5.02
C ALA A 215 6.36 -9.27 5.06
N ASN A 216 7.51 -8.67 5.41
CA ASN A 216 7.69 -7.23 5.32
C ASN A 216 7.57 -6.73 3.87
N THR A 217 8.22 -7.38 2.89
CA THR A 217 8.10 -6.97 1.48
C THR A 217 6.68 -7.05 0.92
N VAL A 218 5.87 -8.02 1.34
CA VAL A 218 4.43 -8.10 0.97
C VAL A 218 3.69 -6.84 1.45
N VAL A 219 3.83 -6.48 2.72
CA VAL A 219 3.18 -5.28 3.30
C VAL A 219 3.66 -3.98 2.62
N VAL A 220 4.92 -3.92 2.17
CA VAL A 220 5.44 -2.79 1.39
C VAL A 220 4.81 -2.74 0.01
N VAL A 221 4.71 -3.88 -0.69
CA VAL A 221 4.08 -3.99 -2.02
C VAL A 221 2.60 -3.62 -1.97
N ASP A 222 1.85 -4.10 -0.98
CA ASP A 222 0.42 -3.76 -0.81
C ASP A 222 0.22 -2.27 -0.56
N ARG A 223 1.08 -1.64 0.27
CA ARG A 223 1.05 -0.18 0.47
C ARG A 223 1.37 0.57 -0.82
N LEU A 224 2.31 0.07 -1.63
CA LEU A 224 2.69 0.65 -2.90
C LEU A 224 1.53 0.58 -3.92
N LEU A 225 0.86 -0.57 -4.04
CA LEU A 225 -0.34 -0.74 -4.86
C LEU A 225 -1.47 0.22 -4.46
N ASN A 226 -1.77 0.30 -3.15
CA ASN A 226 -2.81 1.19 -2.65
C ASN A 226 -2.50 2.67 -2.92
N ASN A 227 -1.25 3.11 -2.69
CA ASN A 227 -0.82 4.47 -3.03
C ASN A 227 -0.97 4.78 -4.53
N ILE A 228 -0.57 3.86 -5.42
CA ILE A 228 -0.72 4.03 -6.88
C ILE A 228 -2.20 4.16 -7.26
N ASN A 229 -3.05 3.27 -6.75
CA ASN A 229 -4.48 3.26 -7.07
C ASN A 229 -5.18 4.54 -6.57
N ASP A 230 -4.86 4.99 -5.35
CA ASP A 230 -5.34 6.25 -4.81
C ASP A 230 -4.90 7.43 -5.69
N ASP A 231 -3.62 7.50 -6.08
CA ASP A 231 -3.11 8.58 -6.94
C ASP A 231 -3.70 8.57 -8.36
N ILE A 232 -3.88 7.39 -8.99
CA ILE A 232 -4.59 7.27 -10.28
C ILE A 232 -6.02 7.80 -10.15
N SER A 233 -6.76 7.41 -9.10
CA SER A 233 -8.14 7.88 -8.89
C SER A 233 -8.20 9.39 -8.65
N ARG A 234 -7.25 9.93 -7.88
CA ARG A 234 -7.18 11.35 -7.51
C ARG A 234 -6.78 12.24 -8.68
N THR A 235 -5.78 11.82 -9.44
CA THR A 235 -5.29 12.53 -10.64
C THR A 235 -6.29 12.48 -11.79
N SER A 236 -6.94 11.33 -12.04
CA SER A 236 -7.97 11.24 -13.08
C SER A 236 -9.20 12.12 -12.78
N ALA A 237 -9.67 12.15 -11.53
CA ALA A 237 -10.72 13.06 -11.09
C ALA A 237 -10.32 14.54 -11.28
N TYR A 238 -9.11 14.91 -10.85
CA TYR A 238 -8.54 16.25 -11.04
C TYR A 238 -8.48 16.64 -12.52
N LEU A 239 -7.92 15.79 -13.38
CA LEU A 239 -7.84 16.03 -14.83
C LEU A 239 -9.22 16.21 -15.47
N GLY A 240 -10.23 15.46 -15.04
CA GLY A 240 -11.62 15.65 -15.47
C GLY A 240 -12.14 17.06 -15.20
N THR A 241 -11.92 17.57 -13.98
CA THR A 241 -12.33 18.92 -13.58
C THR A 241 -11.54 20.02 -14.31
N GLU A 242 -10.22 19.91 -14.39
CA GLU A 242 -9.38 20.94 -15.02
C GLU A 242 -9.57 21.00 -16.55
N ARG A 243 -9.92 19.89 -17.20
CA ARG A 243 -10.35 19.89 -18.61
C ARG A 243 -11.64 20.67 -18.83
N ALA A 244 -12.57 20.62 -17.89
CA ALA A 244 -13.78 21.46 -17.95
C ALA A 244 -13.43 22.93 -17.72
N ASN A 245 -12.61 23.23 -16.71
CA ASN A 245 -12.12 24.58 -16.41
C ASN A 245 -11.41 25.22 -17.62
N LEU A 246 -10.48 24.50 -18.27
CA LEU A 246 -9.78 24.96 -19.47
C LEU A 246 -10.70 25.26 -20.66
N ARG A 247 -11.81 24.52 -20.82
CA ARG A 247 -12.79 24.80 -21.89
C ARG A 247 -13.53 26.12 -21.63
N VAL A 248 -13.91 26.37 -20.38
CA VAL A 248 -14.52 27.65 -19.95
C VAL A 248 -13.52 28.80 -20.06
N LEU A 249 -12.25 28.57 -19.72
CA LEU A 249 -11.19 29.56 -19.91
C LEU A 249 -10.91 29.84 -21.39
N ALA A 250 -10.97 28.84 -22.27
CA ALA A 250 -10.79 29.04 -23.70
C ALA A 250 -11.89 29.90 -24.34
N THR A 251 -13.14 29.82 -23.86
CA THR A 251 -14.20 30.74 -24.31
C THR A 251 -14.01 32.15 -23.76
N ALA A 252 -13.59 32.29 -22.50
CA ALA A 252 -13.26 33.59 -21.91
C ALA A 252 -12.08 34.30 -22.60
N VAL A 253 -10.98 33.58 -22.90
CA VAL A 253 -9.83 34.10 -23.68
C VAL A 253 -10.24 34.52 -25.08
N ARG A 254 -11.15 33.80 -25.73
CA ARG A 254 -11.69 34.19 -27.05
C ARG A 254 -12.50 35.48 -26.96
N ALA A 255 -13.31 35.65 -25.91
CA ALA A 255 -14.12 36.85 -25.67
C ALA A 255 -13.29 38.06 -25.20
N GLY A 256 -12.14 37.84 -24.54
CA GLY A 256 -11.28 38.88 -23.98
C GLY A 256 -11.68 39.35 -22.58
N ASP A 257 -12.71 38.75 -21.96
CA ASP A 257 -13.19 39.13 -20.63
C ASP A 257 -13.59 37.89 -19.83
N LEU A 258 -13.52 37.99 -18.50
CA LEU A 258 -14.06 36.99 -17.60
C LEU A 258 -15.59 37.03 -17.71
N MET A 259 -16.23 35.89 -18.00
CA MET A 259 -17.64 35.78 -18.42
C MET A 259 -18.69 36.47 -17.51
N GLY A 260 -18.36 36.82 -16.27
CA GLY A 260 -19.26 37.55 -15.36
C GLY A 260 -19.67 38.95 -15.85
N LYS A 261 -18.77 39.69 -16.50
CA LYS A 261 -19.10 41.02 -17.06
C LYS A 261 -19.94 40.90 -18.33
N SER A 262 -19.63 39.96 -19.24
CA SER A 262 -20.41 39.76 -20.47
C SER A 262 -21.83 39.22 -20.22
N LEU A 263 -22.03 38.44 -19.14
CA LEU A 263 -23.37 38.05 -18.66
C LEU A 263 -24.15 39.25 -18.08
N SER A 264 -23.45 40.18 -17.42
CA SER A 264 -24.05 41.42 -16.91
C SER A 264 -24.35 42.44 -18.02
N ASN A 265 -23.58 42.41 -19.11
CA ASN A 265 -23.69 43.32 -20.26
C ASN A 265 -24.48 42.72 -21.44
N HIS A 266 -25.05 41.52 -21.28
CA HIS A 266 -26.20 41.04 -22.05
C HIS A 266 -27.46 41.25 -21.20
N PRO A 267 -28.11 42.43 -21.25
CA PRO A 267 -29.52 42.50 -20.85
C PRO A 267 -30.30 41.48 -21.69
N PHE A 268 -31.32 40.85 -21.10
CA PHE A 268 -32.14 39.79 -21.71
C PHE A 268 -32.82 40.22 -23.03
N GLY A 269 -32.05 40.23 -24.13
CA GLY A 269 -32.48 40.58 -25.48
C GLY A 269 -33.19 39.42 -26.15
N GLY A 270 -34.34 39.02 -25.62
CA GLY A 270 -35.09 37.87 -26.13
C GLY A 270 -36.21 37.32 -25.25
N ALA A 271 -36.43 37.87 -24.05
CA ALA A 271 -37.66 37.58 -23.31
C ALA A 271 -38.81 38.45 -23.86
N GLN A 272 -39.76 37.84 -24.56
CA GLN A 272 -41.01 38.51 -24.90
C GLN A 272 -41.70 38.98 -23.61
N LYS A 273 -42.10 40.26 -23.57
CA LYS A 273 -42.94 40.77 -22.48
C LYS A 273 -44.27 40.02 -22.52
N VAL A 274 -44.54 39.22 -21.50
CA VAL A 274 -45.89 38.76 -21.19
C VAL A 274 -46.45 39.74 -20.17
N ASP A 275 -47.41 40.57 -20.59
CA ASP A 275 -48.04 41.57 -19.74
C ASP A 275 -48.92 40.88 -18.68
N LEU A 276 -48.38 40.65 -17.48
CA LEU A 276 -49.19 40.37 -16.28
C LEU A 276 -49.73 41.69 -15.70
N ALA A 277 -50.65 42.32 -16.44
CA ALA A 277 -51.55 43.33 -15.91
C ALA A 277 -52.87 42.68 -15.51
N ALA A 278 -53.43 43.11 -14.37
CA ALA A 278 -54.71 42.70 -13.79
C ALA A 278 -54.84 41.26 -13.24
N MET A 279 -54.47 41.10 -11.96
CA MET A 279 -55.35 40.43 -10.99
C MET A 279 -55.08 40.97 -9.57
N THR A 280 -55.80 42.03 -9.19
CA THR A 280 -55.76 42.67 -7.86
C THR A 280 -56.67 42.00 -6.83
N MET A 281 -56.51 42.39 -5.56
CA MET A 281 -57.38 42.21 -4.36
C MET A 281 -56.83 41.22 -3.29
N PRO A 282 -57.18 41.38 -1.98
CA PRO A 282 -56.47 42.35 -1.13
C PRO A 282 -56.06 41.79 0.25
N ALA A 283 -55.34 42.60 1.04
CA ALA A 283 -54.95 42.29 2.43
C ALA A 283 -56.05 42.61 3.46
N PRO A 284 -56.01 42.03 4.67
CA PRO A 284 -56.52 42.64 5.90
C PRO A 284 -55.38 43.14 6.81
N ALA A 285 -55.68 44.15 7.64
CA ALA A 285 -54.71 44.84 8.49
C ALA A 285 -55.05 44.78 9.99
N ALA A 286 -54.02 44.63 10.84
CA ALA A 286 -53.92 45.03 12.26
C ALA A 286 -52.54 44.57 12.81
N GLY A 287 -51.78 45.30 13.65
CA GLY A 287 -51.85 46.70 14.08
C GLY A 287 -50.88 47.02 15.23
N GLN A 288 -50.05 48.09 15.08
CA GLN A 288 -49.47 49.00 16.12
C GLN A 288 -48.64 48.43 17.33
N PRO A 289 -47.86 49.26 18.09
CA PRO A 289 -46.93 50.35 17.72
C PRO A 289 -45.52 50.23 18.41
N ALA A 290 -44.67 51.28 18.31
CA ALA A 290 -43.23 51.32 18.72
C ALA A 290 -42.96 51.63 20.23
N PRO A 291 -41.68 51.73 20.71
CA PRO A 291 -40.95 53.02 20.63
C PRO A 291 -39.37 53.03 20.55
N LEU A 292 -38.85 54.07 19.87
CA LEU A 292 -37.74 55.01 20.19
C LEU A 292 -36.26 54.57 20.54
N MET A 293 -35.34 54.99 19.65
CA MET A 293 -34.13 55.84 19.87
C MET A 293 -33.01 55.49 20.90
N THR A 294 -31.75 55.32 20.44
CA THR A 294 -30.57 56.22 20.63
C THR A 294 -29.20 55.50 20.47
N GLY A 295 -28.16 56.20 19.96
CA GLY A 295 -26.74 55.77 20.07
C GLY A 295 -25.95 55.67 18.73
N PRO A 296 -24.68 56.13 18.62
CA PRO A 296 -24.09 56.53 17.33
C PRO A 296 -23.01 55.59 16.73
N ALA A 297 -22.49 55.99 15.56
CA ALA A 297 -21.71 55.19 14.62
C ALA A 297 -20.18 55.25 14.74
N ALA A 298 -19.53 54.09 14.49
CA ALA A 298 -18.21 53.85 13.88
C ALA A 298 -18.04 52.31 13.78
N SER A 299 -17.42 51.64 12.79
CA SER A 299 -16.78 52.04 11.52
C SER A 299 -16.73 50.81 10.56
N ALA A 300 -16.44 51.04 9.27
CA ALA A 300 -16.50 50.10 8.12
C ALA A 300 -15.50 48.89 8.16
N PRO A 301 -15.47 47.94 7.16
CA PRO A 301 -16.27 47.83 5.93
C PRO A 301 -16.94 46.46 5.67
N ALA A 302 -17.71 46.38 4.58
CA ALA A 302 -18.43 45.18 4.13
C ALA A 302 -17.66 44.36 3.06
N GLY A 303 -17.99 43.06 2.99
CA GLY A 303 -17.39 42.06 2.11
C GLY A 303 -17.07 40.80 2.94
N TYR A 304 -17.67 39.63 2.72
CA TYR A 304 -18.40 39.13 1.55
C TYR A 304 -19.58 38.27 2.05
N ALA A 305 -20.80 38.54 1.59
CA ALA A 305 -21.94 37.69 1.92
C ALA A 305 -21.83 36.37 1.16
N ALA A 306 -21.45 35.29 1.86
CA ALA A 306 -21.56 33.95 1.32
C ALA A 306 -23.03 33.64 1.05
N THR A 307 -23.34 33.25 -0.19
CA THR A 307 -24.62 32.65 -0.54
C THR A 307 -24.88 31.44 0.37
N PRO A 308 -26.10 31.27 0.92
CA PRO A 308 -26.46 30.02 1.57
C PRO A 308 -26.46 28.93 0.51
N ALA A 309 -25.44 28.08 0.53
CA ALA A 309 -25.42 26.87 -0.28
C ALA A 309 -26.68 26.06 0.07
N SER A 310 -27.43 25.68 -0.97
CA SER A 310 -28.66 24.90 -0.85
C SER A 310 -28.40 23.65 -0.01
N ALA A 311 -28.97 23.61 1.19
CA ALA A 311 -28.93 22.43 2.03
C ALA A 311 -29.57 21.26 1.26
N SER A 312 -28.81 20.19 1.04
CA SER A 312 -29.40 18.89 0.73
C SER A 312 -30.42 18.56 1.82
N PRO A 313 -31.57 17.95 1.49
CA PRO A 313 -32.62 17.69 2.48
C PRO A 313 -32.08 16.74 3.56
N ALA A 314 -31.79 17.30 4.73
CA ALA A 314 -31.45 16.56 5.93
C ALA A 314 -32.73 15.88 6.44
N MET A 315 -33.06 14.75 5.81
CA MET A 315 -34.19 13.92 6.24
C MET A 315 -33.88 13.39 7.65
N SER A 316 -34.74 13.71 8.61
CA SER A 316 -34.49 13.53 10.04
C SER A 316 -34.02 12.10 10.37
N PRO A 317 -33.10 11.93 11.34
CA PRO A 317 -32.77 10.60 11.84
C PRO A 317 -34.05 9.93 12.35
N VAL A 318 -34.25 8.67 11.96
CA VAL A 318 -35.46 7.89 12.30
C VAL A 318 -35.54 7.74 13.82
N THR A 319 -36.30 8.63 14.45
CA THR A 319 -36.31 8.80 15.90
C THR A 319 -37.14 7.68 16.51
N GLY A 320 -36.45 6.64 16.99
CA GLY A 320 -37.06 5.49 17.67
C GLY A 320 -36.78 4.12 17.03
N ALA A 321 -36.22 4.06 15.83
CA ALA A 321 -35.83 2.78 15.23
C ALA A 321 -34.62 2.18 15.96
N ARG A 322 -34.74 0.93 16.41
CA ARG A 322 -33.58 0.16 16.90
C ARG A 322 -32.74 -0.27 15.68
N PRO A 323 -31.42 0.00 15.63
CA PRO A 323 -30.59 -0.53 14.57
C PRO A 323 -30.51 -2.06 14.69
N LEU A 324 -30.63 -2.73 13.55
CA LEU A 324 -30.46 -4.18 13.42
C LEU A 324 -29.00 -4.56 13.70
N VAL A 325 -28.06 -3.78 13.15
CA VAL A 325 -26.62 -3.96 13.36
C VAL A 325 -25.95 -2.61 13.65
N LYS A 326 -25.00 -2.60 14.58
CA LYS A 326 -24.04 -1.51 14.78
C LYS A 326 -22.62 -2.03 14.57
N ILE A 327 -21.91 -1.48 13.59
CA ILE A 327 -20.52 -1.79 13.29
C ILE A 327 -19.66 -0.62 13.79
N ARG A 328 -18.69 -0.88 14.67
CA ARG A 328 -17.81 0.17 15.23
C ARG A 328 -16.42 0.01 14.65
N PHE A 329 -15.92 1.01 13.92
CA PHE A 329 -14.60 0.95 13.27
C PHE A 329 -13.50 1.48 14.20
N ASP A 330 -13.35 0.80 15.35
CA ASP A 330 -12.38 1.12 16.40
C ASP A 330 -10.95 0.64 16.05
N ARG A 331 -10.82 -0.23 15.05
CA ARG A 331 -9.57 -0.87 14.58
C ARG A 331 -9.59 -0.95 13.03
N PRO A 332 -8.43 -1.05 12.36
CA PRO A 332 -8.39 -1.56 10.98
C PRO A 332 -8.92 -3.00 10.96
N ASP A 333 -9.46 -3.40 9.81
CA ASP A 333 -9.78 -4.78 9.44
C ASP A 333 -10.56 -5.57 10.50
N ILE A 334 -11.80 -5.15 10.68
CA ILE A 334 -12.78 -5.77 11.58
C ILE A 334 -13.65 -6.74 10.77
N ASP A 335 -13.79 -7.97 11.27
CA ASP A 335 -14.62 -9.03 10.70
C ASP A 335 -16.13 -8.76 10.89
N TYR A 336 -16.66 -7.70 10.26
CA TYR A 336 -18.07 -7.33 10.36
C TYR A 336 -18.98 -8.14 9.42
N GLU A 337 -18.42 -8.79 8.40
CA GLU A 337 -19.17 -9.36 7.27
C GLU A 337 -20.07 -10.53 7.71
N GLN A 338 -19.51 -11.49 8.45
CA GLN A 338 -20.23 -12.65 8.98
C GLN A 338 -21.40 -12.25 9.91
N PRO A 339 -21.23 -11.40 10.94
CA PRO A 339 -22.35 -10.90 11.75
C PRO A 339 -23.42 -10.14 10.96
N VAL A 340 -23.00 -9.29 10.00
CA VAL A 340 -23.93 -8.51 9.17
C VAL A 340 -24.77 -9.43 8.29
N TYR A 341 -24.14 -10.42 7.63
CA TYR A 341 -24.84 -11.39 6.78
C TYR A 341 -25.90 -12.17 7.55
N MET A 342 -25.54 -12.69 8.73
CA MET A 342 -26.48 -13.44 9.57
C MET A 342 -27.70 -12.59 9.98
N ALA A 343 -27.47 -11.35 10.43
CA ALA A 343 -28.54 -10.44 10.82
C ALA A 343 -29.44 -10.03 9.65
N VAL A 344 -28.86 -9.80 8.46
CA VAL A 344 -29.59 -9.47 7.22
C VAL A 344 -30.42 -10.65 6.73
N ASN A 345 -29.86 -11.86 6.71
CA ASN A 345 -30.57 -13.06 6.27
C ASN A 345 -31.72 -13.40 7.24
N GLU A 346 -31.52 -13.26 8.55
CA GLU A 346 -32.59 -13.39 9.54
C GLU A 346 -33.69 -12.32 9.36
N ALA A 347 -33.31 -11.07 9.04
CA ALA A 347 -34.27 -10.01 8.75
C ALA A 347 -35.09 -10.30 7.48
N LEU A 348 -34.45 -10.76 6.41
CA LEU A 348 -35.13 -11.14 5.15
C LEU A 348 -36.02 -12.37 5.31
N ALA A 349 -35.60 -13.36 6.11
CA ALA A 349 -36.40 -14.55 6.41
C ALA A 349 -37.69 -14.21 7.18
N ARG A 350 -37.67 -13.15 8.02
CA ARG A 350 -38.84 -12.62 8.73
C ARG A 350 -39.65 -11.63 7.89
N TYR A 351 -39.00 -10.85 7.03
CA TYR A 351 -39.58 -9.75 6.24
C TYR A 351 -39.04 -9.76 4.80
N PRO A 352 -39.63 -10.54 3.88
CA PRO A 352 -39.11 -10.72 2.52
C PRO A 352 -39.08 -9.46 1.64
N SER A 353 -39.79 -8.40 2.05
CA SER A 353 -39.85 -7.10 1.36
C SER A 353 -39.25 -5.95 2.18
N ALA A 354 -38.42 -6.26 3.18
CA ALA A 354 -37.73 -5.26 3.99
C ALA A 354 -36.83 -4.37 3.14
N ARG A 355 -36.80 -3.07 3.45
CA ARG A 355 -35.74 -2.18 2.95
C ARG A 355 -34.73 -1.92 4.05
N PHE A 356 -33.50 -1.63 3.67
CA PHE A 356 -32.42 -1.38 4.60
C PHE A 356 -31.94 0.07 4.47
N GLN A 357 -31.82 0.77 5.58
CA GLN A 357 -31.18 2.08 5.63
C GLN A 357 -29.80 1.94 6.29
N LEU A 358 -28.74 2.22 5.52
CA LEU A 358 -27.37 2.26 6.01
C LEU A 358 -27.06 3.71 6.42
N VAL A 359 -26.72 3.91 7.69
CA VAL A 359 -26.38 5.24 8.24
C VAL A 359 -24.90 5.26 8.61
N ALA A 360 -24.13 6.08 7.92
CA ALA A 360 -22.76 6.43 8.29
C ALA A 360 -22.78 7.44 9.45
N VAL A 361 -22.28 7.02 10.61
CA VAL A 361 -22.26 7.81 11.84
C VAL A 361 -20.84 8.23 12.18
N HIS A 362 -20.64 9.52 12.45
CA HIS A 362 -19.35 10.07 12.86
C HIS A 362 -19.49 10.88 14.16
N PRO A 363 -18.43 10.94 15.00
CA PRO A 363 -18.43 11.73 16.21
C PRO A 363 -18.55 13.23 15.88
N ASN A 364 -19.47 13.93 16.53
CA ASN A 364 -19.56 15.39 16.45
C ASN A 364 -18.57 16.10 17.41
N GLN A 365 -17.62 15.37 18.01
CA GLN A 365 -16.71 15.89 19.03
C GLN A 365 -15.33 16.20 18.42
N GLY A 366 -14.84 17.44 18.59
CA GLY A 366 -13.51 17.86 18.15
C GLY A 366 -13.50 19.16 17.34
N ASN A 367 -12.34 19.48 16.76
CA ASN A 367 -12.18 20.63 15.85
C ASN A 367 -12.78 20.31 14.47
N VAL A 368 -13.21 21.34 13.73
CA VAL A 368 -13.86 21.23 12.39
C VAL A 368 -13.04 20.36 11.43
N ALA A 369 -11.71 20.50 11.44
CA ALA A 369 -10.82 19.66 10.63
C ALA A 369 -10.87 18.16 11.01
N LYS A 370 -11.02 17.83 12.30
CA LYS A 370 -11.15 16.44 12.77
C LYS A 370 -12.53 15.87 12.42
N GLN A 371 -13.60 16.66 12.57
CA GLN A 371 -14.95 16.28 12.14
C GLN A 371 -15.01 16.01 10.62
N ALA A 372 -14.32 16.82 9.80
CA ALA A 372 -14.21 16.60 8.37
C ALA A 372 -13.48 15.28 8.03
N ILE A 373 -12.37 14.98 8.72
CA ILE A 373 -11.63 13.72 8.53
C ILE A 373 -12.48 12.50 8.94
N GLU A 374 -13.13 12.54 10.10
CA GLU A 374 -13.93 11.42 10.59
C GLU A 374 -15.24 11.23 9.81
N SER A 375 -15.86 12.29 9.29
CA SER A 375 -17.00 12.15 8.38
C SER A 375 -16.58 11.51 7.04
N ALA A 376 -15.40 11.86 6.49
CA ALA A 376 -14.85 11.22 5.30
C ALA A 376 -14.38 9.76 5.54
N ARG A 377 -13.99 9.40 6.78
CA ARG A 377 -13.71 8.01 7.19
C ARG A 377 -15.00 7.20 7.33
N ALA A 378 -15.99 7.72 8.06
CA ALA A 378 -17.30 7.07 8.22
C ALA A 378 -17.98 6.83 6.87
N ARG A 379 -17.86 7.76 5.92
CA ARG A 379 -18.35 7.61 4.55
C ARG A 379 -17.70 6.44 3.82
N ARG A 380 -16.36 6.39 3.76
CA ARG A 380 -15.63 5.28 3.11
C ARG A 380 -15.93 3.92 3.78
N ASN A 381 -16.08 3.89 5.10
CA ASN A 381 -16.47 2.68 5.83
C ASN A 381 -17.88 2.21 5.45
N ALA A 382 -18.86 3.12 5.34
CA ALA A 382 -20.21 2.79 4.90
C ALA A 382 -20.27 2.36 3.43
N GLU A 383 -19.49 3.00 2.55
CA GLU A 383 -19.34 2.59 1.14
C GLU A 383 -18.72 1.18 1.01
N ARG A 384 -17.78 0.81 1.89
CA ARG A 384 -17.23 -0.57 1.96
C ARG A 384 -18.28 -1.57 2.43
N VAL A 385 -19.01 -1.27 3.51
CA VAL A 385 -20.10 -2.14 4.02
C VAL A 385 -21.21 -2.32 2.98
N LEU A 386 -21.59 -1.26 2.26
CA LEU A 386 -22.57 -1.33 1.18
C LEU A 386 -22.09 -2.27 0.06
N ARG A 387 -20.80 -2.21 -0.31
CA ARG A 387 -20.23 -3.12 -1.29
C ARG A 387 -20.30 -4.58 -0.83
N SER A 388 -19.85 -4.89 0.39
CA SER A 388 -19.95 -6.24 0.97
C SER A 388 -21.41 -6.74 0.95
N LEU A 389 -22.39 -5.88 1.29
CA LEU A 389 -23.83 -6.23 1.23
C LEU A 389 -24.30 -6.58 -0.19
N THR A 390 -23.86 -5.81 -1.20
CA THR A 390 -24.21 -6.09 -2.60
C THR A 390 -23.52 -7.34 -3.15
N GLU A 391 -22.27 -7.60 -2.78
CA GLU A 391 -21.52 -8.81 -3.15
C GLU A 391 -22.14 -10.08 -2.53
N MET A 392 -22.73 -9.96 -1.33
CA MET A 392 -23.50 -11.02 -0.67
C MET A 392 -24.94 -11.20 -1.22
N GLY A 393 -25.31 -10.50 -2.30
CA GLY A 393 -26.55 -10.71 -3.04
C GLY A 393 -27.72 -9.80 -2.68
N LEU A 394 -27.50 -8.72 -1.91
CA LEU A 394 -28.55 -7.74 -1.63
C LEU A 394 -28.62 -6.68 -2.74
N ASP A 395 -29.81 -6.43 -3.28
CA ASP A 395 -29.99 -5.49 -4.39
C ASP A 395 -29.75 -4.03 -3.95
N MET A 396 -29.06 -3.26 -4.80
CA MET A 396 -28.86 -1.81 -4.65
C MET A 396 -30.19 -1.07 -4.42
N GLY A 397 -31.28 -1.51 -5.07
CA GLY A 397 -32.61 -0.93 -4.89
C GLY A 397 -33.24 -1.13 -3.51
N GLN A 398 -32.65 -1.96 -2.65
CA GLN A 398 -33.11 -2.23 -1.29
C GLN A 398 -32.30 -1.48 -0.21
N ILE A 399 -31.20 -0.81 -0.57
CA ILE A 399 -30.29 -0.14 0.38
C ILE A 399 -30.29 1.39 0.19
N ASP A 400 -30.84 2.12 1.16
CA ASP A 400 -30.74 3.58 1.25
C ASP A 400 -29.49 3.99 2.05
N LEU A 401 -28.47 4.57 1.40
CA LEU A 401 -27.29 5.12 2.08
C LEU A 401 -27.53 6.56 2.56
N SER A 402 -27.21 6.82 3.83
CA SER A 402 -27.41 8.13 4.47
C SER A 402 -26.31 8.45 5.49
N TYR A 403 -26.19 9.72 5.85
CA TYR A 403 -25.10 10.26 6.66
C TYR A 403 -25.65 11.08 7.82
N ALA A 404 -25.18 10.83 9.05
CA ALA A 404 -25.63 11.58 10.22
C ALA A 404 -24.48 11.81 11.22
N PRO A 405 -24.29 13.03 11.77
CA PRO A 405 -23.47 13.22 12.94
C PRO A 405 -24.16 12.64 14.18
N SER A 406 -23.40 12.05 15.10
CA SER A 406 -23.93 11.62 16.41
C SER A 406 -23.10 12.20 17.55
N PRO A 407 -23.73 12.72 18.62
CA PRO A 407 -23.03 13.11 19.84
C PRO A 407 -22.65 11.88 20.71
N GLN A 408 -23.30 10.73 20.49
CA GLN A 408 -23.10 9.50 21.27
C GLN A 408 -22.02 8.57 20.67
N ALA A 409 -21.69 8.74 19.39
CA ALA A 409 -20.59 8.00 18.77
C ALA A 409 -19.25 8.60 19.22
N VAL A 410 -18.32 7.73 19.66
CA VAL A 410 -16.95 8.10 20.03
C VAL A 410 -16.00 7.92 18.84
N THR A 411 -16.33 7.01 17.94
CA THR A 411 -15.57 6.59 16.76
C THR A 411 -16.47 6.56 15.53
N SER A 412 -15.91 6.29 14.35
CA SER A 412 -16.73 6.09 13.14
C SER A 412 -17.54 4.78 13.24
N GLU A 413 -18.86 4.88 13.19
CA GLU A 413 -19.80 3.78 13.35
C GLU A 413 -20.71 3.68 12.11
N VAL A 414 -21.13 2.47 11.73
CA VAL A 414 -22.11 2.26 10.66
C VAL A 414 -23.29 1.49 11.24
N HIS A 415 -24.48 2.07 11.11
CA HIS A 415 -25.73 1.50 11.63
C HIS A 415 -26.61 1.03 10.48
N LEU A 416 -27.08 -0.22 10.56
CA LEU A 416 -28.05 -0.78 9.64
C LEU A 416 -29.43 -0.79 10.30
N TYR A 417 -30.43 -0.20 9.65
CA TYR A 417 -31.83 -0.21 10.09
C TYR A 417 -32.69 -0.92 9.05
N VAL A 418 -33.78 -1.54 9.51
CA VAL A 418 -34.84 -2.06 8.64
C VAL A 418 -35.95 -1.01 8.52
N ARG A 419 -36.54 -0.89 7.33
CA ARG A 419 -37.67 -0.04 6.96
C ARG A 419 -38.80 -0.85 6.34
#